data_AF-A0AAV5SID5-F1
#
_entry.id   AF-A0AAV5SID5-F1
#
_cell.length_a   1.000
_cell.length_b   1.000
_cell.length_c   1.000
_cell.angle_alpha   90.00
_cell.angle_beta   90.00
_cell.angle_gamma   90.00
#
_symmetry.space_group_name_H-M   'P 1'
#
loop_
_entity.id
_entity.type
_entity.pdbx_description
1 polymer ?
#
loop_
_entity_poly.entity_id
_entity_poly.type
_entity_poly.pdbx_seq_one_letter_code
_entity_poly.pdbx_strand_id
1 'polypeptide(L)'
;RLWILHREAPSRRSMLIFLGGLFVTPAIVGFTFTFAQADDSVVRAFLLANAPHYLAEPGALTGHSGFTPHLVFTILFMIASPWPLYLVILAIRHKILSKLRKFSSEMSERTRTMHSNLVRALTIHSMLPPIYFIGVGLYLVLYFDIYRHAALEKAIYTVNALPTAVAAFCTIYYVEPYRR
;
A
#
# COMPACT_ATOMS: atom_id res chain seq x y z
N ARG A 1 -14.63 6.62 -11.53
CA ARG A 1 -15.89 6.35 -12.27
C ARG A 1 -17.05 7.30 -11.92
N LEU A 2 -17.13 7.85 -10.70
CA LEU A 2 -18.16 8.86 -10.33
C LEU A 2 -18.16 10.14 -11.17
N TRP A 3 -16.99 10.54 -11.65
CA TRP A 3 -16.77 11.74 -12.48
C TRP A 3 -17.30 11.56 -13.91
N ILE A 4 -17.16 10.36 -14.47
CA ILE A 4 -17.59 9.99 -15.85
C ILE A 4 -19.12 9.97 -16.00
N LEU A 5 -19.87 9.90 -14.89
CA LEU A 5 -21.34 9.93 -14.89
C LEU A 5 -21.93 11.36 -14.95
N HIS A 6 -21.09 12.41 -14.94
CA HIS A 6 -21.54 13.82 -14.99
C HIS A 6 -20.63 14.72 -15.82
N ARG A 7 -19.44 14.25 -16.21
CA ARG A 7 -18.48 14.97 -17.06
C ARG A 7 -17.92 14.02 -18.10
N GLU A 8 -17.52 14.56 -19.25
CA GLU A 8 -16.79 13.84 -20.29
C GLU A 8 -15.58 13.11 -19.70
N ALA A 9 -15.12 12.03 -20.32
CA ALA A 9 -13.96 11.30 -19.82
C ALA A 9 -12.75 12.24 -19.66
N PRO A 10 -11.99 12.17 -18.55
CA PRO A 10 -10.87 13.07 -18.33
C PRO A 10 -9.83 12.87 -19.44
N SER A 11 -9.25 13.98 -19.92
CA SER A 11 -8.25 13.91 -20.98
C SER A 11 -7.09 12.99 -20.56
N ARG A 12 -6.56 12.24 -21.53
CA ARG A 12 -5.46 11.29 -21.28
C ARG A 12 -4.26 11.97 -20.60
N ARG A 13 -3.98 13.23 -20.94
CA ARG A 13 -2.94 14.07 -20.32
C ARG A 13 -3.24 14.35 -18.84
N SER A 14 -4.46 14.76 -18.51
CA SER A 14 -4.87 15.02 -17.12
C SER A 14 -4.78 13.76 -16.26
N MET A 15 -5.13 12.60 -16.82
CA MET A 15 -5.04 11.33 -16.12
C MET A 15 -3.58 10.90 -15.88
N LEU A 16 -2.69 11.10 -16.85
CA LEU A 16 -1.26 10.83 -16.69
C LEU A 16 -0.60 11.75 -15.66
N ILE A 17 -0.95 13.04 -15.63
CA ILE A 17 -0.44 13.98 -14.62
C ILE A 17 -0.90 13.56 -13.22
N PHE A 18 -2.18 13.20 -13.07
CA PHE A 18 -2.72 12.73 -11.79
C PHE A 18 -2.04 11.45 -11.31
N LEU A 19 -1.88 10.46 -12.19
CA LEU A 19 -1.18 9.21 -11.86
C LEU A 19 0.30 9.49 -11.54
N GLY A 20 0.96 10.33 -12.35
CA GLY A 20 2.34 10.75 -12.11
C GLY A 20 2.52 11.36 -10.72
N GLY A 21 1.68 12.32 -10.34
CA GLY A 21 1.72 12.91 -9.00
C GLY A 21 1.51 11.89 -7.88
N LEU A 22 0.58 10.94 -8.07
CA LEU A 22 0.27 9.91 -7.08
C LEU A 22 1.43 8.91 -6.88
N PHE A 23 2.15 8.54 -7.94
CA PHE A 23 3.23 7.55 -7.89
C PHE A 23 4.61 8.14 -7.63
N VAL A 24 4.88 9.37 -8.07
CA VAL A 24 6.18 10.03 -7.93
C VAL A 24 6.47 10.34 -6.45
N THR A 25 5.49 10.81 -5.69
CA THR A 25 5.71 11.15 -4.27
C THR A 25 6.15 9.95 -3.43
N PRO A 26 5.46 8.79 -3.43
CA PRO A 26 5.94 7.60 -2.74
C PRO A 26 7.28 7.08 -3.27
N ALA A 27 7.54 7.19 -4.57
CA ALA A 27 8.79 6.75 -5.17
C ALA A 27 9.99 7.57 -4.68
N ILE A 28 9.84 8.91 -4.59
CA ILE A 28 10.89 9.79 -4.05
C ILE A 28 11.16 9.46 -2.58
N VAL A 29 10.11 9.27 -1.77
CA VAL A 29 10.26 8.91 -0.36
C VAL A 29 10.98 7.56 -0.21
N GLY A 30 10.60 6.56 -1.00
CA GLY A 30 11.27 5.25 -0.99
C GLY A 30 12.72 5.33 -1.45
N PHE A 31 13.01 6.08 -2.52
CA PHE A 31 14.36 6.28 -3.02
C PHE A 31 15.23 6.94 -1.96
N THR A 32 14.79 8.07 -1.42
CA THR A 32 15.54 8.80 -0.39
C THR A 32 15.71 7.99 0.90
N PHE A 33 14.77 7.11 1.27
CA PHE A 33 14.94 6.19 2.39
C PHE A 33 16.08 5.19 2.18
N THR A 34 16.20 4.63 0.96
CA THR A 34 17.29 3.71 0.60
C THR A 34 18.65 4.42 0.64
N PHE A 35 18.73 5.65 0.12
CA PHE A 35 19.98 6.43 0.16
C PHE A 35 20.38 6.91 1.55
N ALA A 36 19.48 6.84 2.53
CA ALA A 36 19.77 7.19 3.92
C ALA A 36 20.28 6.01 4.76
N GLN A 37 20.41 4.82 4.18
CA GLN A 37 20.95 3.65 4.88
C GLN A 37 22.41 3.89 5.28
N ALA A 38 22.77 3.44 6.48
CA ALA A 38 24.13 3.48 6.97
C ALA A 38 24.99 2.40 6.31
N ASP A 39 26.29 2.66 6.24
CA ASP A 39 27.26 1.69 5.73
C ASP A 39 27.23 0.39 6.56
N ASP A 40 27.41 -0.75 5.89
CA ASP A 40 27.40 -2.08 6.52
C ASP A 40 28.37 -2.18 7.71
N SER A 41 29.54 -1.54 7.60
CA SER A 41 30.54 -1.50 8.69
C SER A 41 30.00 -0.88 9.97
N VAL A 42 29.21 0.20 9.84
CA VAL A 42 28.59 0.91 10.97
C VAL A 42 27.49 0.06 11.59
N VAL A 43 26.62 -0.52 10.76
CA VAL A 43 25.53 -1.39 11.21
C VAL A 43 26.08 -2.62 11.91
N ARG A 44 27.10 -3.26 11.34
CA ARG A 44 27.74 -4.45 11.91
C ARG A 44 28.46 -4.16 13.22
N ALA A 45 29.16 -3.03 13.33
CA ALA A 45 29.77 -2.61 14.60
C ALA A 45 28.72 -2.39 15.69
N PHE A 46 27.59 -1.76 15.35
CA PHE A 46 26.48 -1.57 16.27
C PHE A 46 25.84 -2.89 16.71
N LEU A 47 25.63 -3.83 15.78
CA LEU A 47 25.06 -5.15 16.08
C LEU A 47 25.99 -6.00 16.94
N LEU A 48 27.31 -5.98 16.68
CA LEU A 48 28.30 -6.66 17.53
C LEU A 48 28.21 -6.20 19.00
N ALA A 49 27.98 -4.90 19.21
CA ALA A 49 27.90 -4.32 20.54
C ALA A 49 26.56 -4.57 21.24
N ASN A 50 25.43 -4.55 20.52
CA ASN A 50 24.09 -4.51 21.13
C ASN A 50 23.24 -5.77 20.91
N ALA A 51 23.46 -6.51 19.82
CA ALA A 51 22.62 -7.64 19.44
C ALA A 51 23.40 -8.64 18.53
N PRO A 52 24.46 -9.29 19.04
CA PRO A 52 25.37 -10.08 18.21
C PRO A 52 24.70 -11.32 17.57
N HIS A 53 23.57 -11.78 18.13
CA HIS A 53 22.80 -12.90 17.59
C HIS A 53 22.24 -12.63 16.18
N TYR A 54 22.01 -11.38 15.80
CA TYR A 54 21.56 -11.02 14.44
C TYR A 54 22.62 -11.32 13.37
N LEU A 55 23.89 -11.40 13.74
CA LEU A 55 24.99 -11.68 12.79
C LEU A 55 25.04 -13.15 12.36
N ALA A 56 24.37 -14.03 13.11
CA ALA A 56 24.22 -15.43 12.73
C ALA A 56 23.08 -15.64 11.71
N GLU A 57 22.23 -14.63 11.50
CA GLU A 57 21.14 -14.74 10.53
C GLU A 57 21.64 -14.56 9.10
N PRO A 58 21.22 -15.42 8.16
CA PRO A 58 21.53 -15.25 6.75
C PRO A 58 20.72 -14.09 6.15
N GLY A 59 21.38 -13.16 5.47
CA GLY A 59 20.73 -12.07 4.75
C GLY A 59 21.59 -10.81 4.63
N ALA A 60 21.03 -9.79 3.96
CA ALA A 60 21.64 -8.46 3.92
C ALA A 60 21.36 -7.73 5.24
N LEU A 61 22.41 -7.19 5.86
CA LEU A 61 22.28 -6.33 7.04
C LEU A 61 22.03 -4.90 6.55
N THR A 62 20.92 -4.31 6.98
CA THR A 62 20.57 -2.94 6.63
C THR A 62 20.12 -2.20 7.88
N GLY A 63 20.51 -0.94 8.02
CA GLY A 63 20.12 -0.09 9.13
C GLY A 63 20.37 1.38 8.84
N HIS A 64 19.95 2.23 9.77
CA HIS A 64 20.14 3.68 9.70
C HIS A 64 20.98 4.14 10.89
N SER A 65 21.82 5.15 10.68
CA SER A 65 22.66 5.74 11.74
C SER A 65 21.84 6.66 12.63
N GLY A 66 20.99 6.06 13.48
CA GLY A 66 20.14 6.77 14.44
C GLY A 66 18.95 7.51 13.83
N PHE A 67 18.31 8.35 14.66
CA PHE A 67 17.09 9.10 14.32
C PHE A 67 17.38 10.40 13.57
N THR A 68 17.85 10.29 12.33
CA THR A 68 17.98 11.46 11.46
C THR A 68 16.60 12.07 11.16
N PRO A 69 16.48 13.41 10.96
CA PRO A 69 15.20 14.04 10.63
C PRO A 69 14.52 13.43 9.40
N HIS A 70 15.32 13.01 8.42
CA HIS A 70 14.84 12.30 7.23
C HIS A 70 14.21 10.96 7.58
N LEU A 71 14.89 10.13 8.39
CA LEU A 71 14.34 8.84 8.82
C LEU A 71 13.00 9.03 9.56
N VAL A 72 12.95 9.97 10.51
CA VAL A 72 11.72 10.29 11.25
C VAL A 72 10.61 10.73 10.30
N PHE A 73 10.91 11.60 9.33
CA PHE A 73 9.95 12.01 8.31
C PHE A 73 9.42 10.81 7.50
N THR A 74 10.30 9.92 7.04
CA THR A 74 9.88 8.73 6.27
C THR A 74 8.99 7.80 7.08
N ILE A 75 9.32 7.55 8.35
CA ILE A 75 8.50 6.72 9.26
C ILE A 75 7.12 7.35 9.43
N LEU A 76 7.06 8.65 9.76
CA LEU A 76 5.79 9.36 9.93
C LEU A 76 4.96 9.35 8.63
N PHE A 77 5.61 9.55 7.49
CA PHE A 77 4.94 9.50 6.19
C PHE A 77 4.36 8.11 5.90
N MET A 78 5.10 7.03 6.15
CA MET A 78 4.61 5.66 5.93
C MET A 78 3.47 5.28 6.87
N ILE A 79 3.47 5.76 8.11
CA ILE A 79 2.40 5.51 9.08
C ILE A 79 1.15 6.34 8.75
N ALA A 80 1.32 7.62 8.40
CA ALA A 80 0.22 8.55 8.23
C ALA A 80 -0.45 8.44 6.86
N SER A 81 0.31 8.26 5.77
CA SER A 81 -0.17 8.27 4.38
C SER A 81 -1.28 7.25 4.05
N PRO A 82 -1.28 6.02 4.60
CA PRO A 82 -2.34 5.04 4.34
C PRO A 82 -3.74 5.49 4.82
N TRP A 83 -3.82 6.28 5.89
CA TRP A 83 -5.09 6.73 6.47
C TRP A 83 -5.94 7.59 5.54
N PRO A 84 -5.48 8.74 5.01
CA PRO A 84 -6.28 9.57 4.12
C PRO A 84 -6.61 8.83 2.83
N LEU A 85 -5.69 8.01 2.31
CA LEU A 85 -5.95 7.20 1.11
C LEU A 85 -7.09 6.20 1.34
N TYR A 86 -7.10 5.52 2.49
CA TYR A 86 -8.16 4.59 2.85
C TYR A 86 -9.52 5.28 3.00
N LEU A 87 -9.57 6.46 3.63
CA LEU A 87 -10.80 7.24 3.75
C LEU A 87 -11.35 7.65 2.37
N VAL A 88 -10.47 8.06 1.45
CA VAL A 88 -10.85 8.37 0.06
C VAL A 88 -11.43 7.14 -0.64
N ILE A 89 -10.81 5.97 -0.48
CA ILE A 89 -11.30 4.71 -1.06
C ILE A 89 -12.71 4.38 -0.53
N LEU A 90 -12.93 4.46 0.78
CA LEU A 90 -14.24 4.21 1.39
C LEU A 90 -15.30 5.20 0.90
N ALA A 91 -14.97 6.50 0.82
CA ALA A 91 -15.88 7.52 0.33
C ALA A 91 -16.27 7.30 -1.15
N ILE A 92 -15.30 6.95 -2.00
CA ILE A 92 -15.53 6.62 -3.40
C ILE A 92 -16.39 5.36 -3.52
N ARG A 93 -16.11 4.31 -2.74
CA ARG A 93 -16.91 3.08 -2.71
C ARG A 93 -18.36 3.38 -2.35
N HIS A 94 -18.60 4.13 -1.28
CA HIS A 94 -19.95 4.47 -0.84
C HIS A 94 -20.73 5.21 -1.92
N LYS A 95 -20.09 6.19 -2.58
CA LYS A 95 -20.69 6.93 -3.68
C LYS A 95 -20.96 6.06 -4.92
N ILE A 96 -20.09 5.09 -5.24
CA ILE A 96 -20.30 4.15 -6.36
C ILE A 96 -21.49 3.23 -6.06
N LEU A 97 -21.55 2.62 -4.87
CA LEU A 97 -22.65 1.74 -4.46
C LEU A 97 -23.98 2.47 -4.41
N SER A 98 -24.00 3.69 -3.87
CA SER A 98 -25.21 4.53 -3.81
C SER A 98 -25.75 4.85 -5.21
N LYS A 99 -24.87 5.25 -6.15
CA LYS A 99 -25.28 5.44 -7.55
C LYS A 99 -25.76 4.14 -8.18
N LEU A 100 -25.08 3.03 -7.95
CA LEU A 100 -25.48 1.75 -8.53
C LEU A 100 -26.88 1.34 -8.06
N ARG A 101 -27.20 1.53 -6.77
CA ARG A 101 -28.53 1.21 -6.25
C ARG A 101 -29.62 2.04 -6.93
N LYS A 102 -29.37 3.33 -7.17
CA LYS A 102 -30.30 4.24 -7.84
C LYS A 102 -30.57 3.86 -9.30
N PHE A 103 -29.52 3.53 -10.06
CA PHE A 103 -29.65 3.23 -11.50
C PHE A 103 -29.88 1.73 -11.82
N SER A 104 -29.90 0.85 -10.81
CA SER A 104 -30.05 -0.60 -11.02
C SER A 104 -31.37 -1.02 -11.68
N SER A 105 -32.42 -0.20 -11.55
CA SER A 105 -33.75 -0.41 -12.14
C SER A 105 -33.80 -0.05 -13.63
N GLU A 106 -32.93 0.86 -14.10
CA GLU A 106 -32.97 1.43 -15.45
C GLU A 106 -31.97 0.77 -16.42
N MET A 107 -31.21 -0.22 -15.96
CA MET A 107 -30.02 -0.70 -16.66
C MET A 107 -30.23 -2.09 -17.28
N SER A 108 -29.78 -2.26 -18.54
CA SER A 108 -29.85 -3.54 -19.25
C SER A 108 -29.05 -4.65 -18.56
N GLU A 109 -29.49 -5.90 -18.75
CA GLU A 109 -28.96 -7.08 -18.06
C GLU A 109 -27.45 -7.28 -18.28
N ARG A 110 -26.96 -7.05 -19.51
CA ARG A 110 -25.53 -7.09 -19.85
C ARG A 110 -24.72 -6.04 -19.08
N THR A 111 -25.23 -4.83 -18.98
CA THR A 111 -24.55 -3.72 -18.28
C THR A 111 -24.57 -3.99 -16.77
N ARG A 112 -25.66 -4.56 -16.23
CA ARG A 112 -25.77 -5.00 -14.84
C ARG A 112 -24.71 -6.02 -14.44
N THR A 113 -24.47 -7.04 -15.25
CA THR A 113 -23.46 -8.07 -14.97
C THR A 113 -22.04 -7.50 -14.98
N MET A 114 -21.71 -6.67 -15.97
CA MET A 114 -20.40 -5.98 -16.02
C MET A 114 -20.19 -5.07 -14.81
N HIS A 115 -21.23 -4.34 -14.38
CA HIS A 115 -21.17 -3.47 -13.21
C HIS A 115 -21.06 -4.25 -11.90
N SER A 116 -21.73 -5.41 -11.78
CA SER A 116 -21.63 -6.31 -10.62
C SER A 116 -20.20 -6.84 -10.42
N ASN A 117 -19.57 -7.30 -11.50
CA ASN A 117 -18.17 -7.77 -11.47
C ASN A 117 -17.21 -6.65 -11.05
N LEU A 118 -17.43 -5.41 -11.54
CA LEU A 118 -16.60 -4.27 -11.16
C LEU A 118 -16.79 -3.85 -9.70
N VAL A 119 -18.01 -3.91 -9.17
CA VAL A 119 -18.27 -3.66 -7.74
C VAL A 119 -17.64 -4.74 -6.86
N ARG A 120 -17.66 -6.00 -7.31
CA ARG A 120 -16.99 -7.10 -6.61
C ARG A 120 -15.47 -6.86 -6.54
N ALA A 121 -14.84 -6.49 -7.66
CA ALA A 121 -13.42 -6.15 -7.68
C ALA A 121 -13.09 -4.94 -6.77
N LEU A 122 -13.91 -3.88 -6.83
CA LEU A 122 -13.73 -2.70 -5.98
C LEU A 122 -13.91 -3.01 -4.49
N THR A 123 -14.83 -3.93 -4.15
CA THR A 123 -15.04 -4.38 -2.78
C THR A 123 -13.81 -5.11 -2.27
N ILE A 124 -13.23 -6.01 -3.07
CA ILE A 124 -11.98 -6.70 -2.71
C ILE A 124 -10.86 -5.68 -2.54
N HIS A 125 -10.68 -4.76 -3.50
CA HIS A 125 -9.65 -3.72 -3.40
C HIS A 125 -9.83 -2.80 -2.18
N SER A 126 -11.05 -2.59 -1.71
CA SER A 126 -11.32 -1.81 -0.50
C SER A 126 -11.03 -2.58 0.80
N MET A 127 -10.92 -3.91 0.74
CA MET A 127 -10.58 -4.77 1.89
C MET A 127 -9.07 -4.99 2.03
N LEU A 128 -8.26 -4.59 1.04
CA LEU A 128 -6.80 -4.71 1.08
C LEU A 128 -6.10 -3.68 1.97
N PRO A 129 -6.48 -2.38 1.99
CA PRO A 129 -5.81 -1.38 2.81
C PRO A 129 -5.79 -1.68 4.32
N PRO A 130 -6.83 -2.30 4.92
CA PRO A 130 -6.78 -2.75 6.31
C PRO A 130 -5.57 -3.63 6.67
N ILE A 131 -5.06 -4.43 5.73
CA ILE A 131 -3.89 -5.29 5.94
C ILE A 131 -2.62 -4.45 6.18
N TYR A 132 -2.50 -3.28 5.54
CA TYR A 132 -1.38 -2.37 5.78
C TYR A 132 -1.37 -1.85 7.22
N PHE A 133 -2.53 -1.64 7.85
CA PHE A 133 -2.59 -1.22 9.26
C PHE A 133 -2.08 -2.32 10.20
N ILE A 134 -2.20 -3.59 9.83
CA ILE A 134 -1.58 -4.70 10.58
C ILE A 134 -0.06 -4.56 10.53
N GLY A 135 0.51 -4.31 9.35
CA GLY A 135 1.95 -4.07 9.21
C GLY A 135 2.45 -2.86 10.00
N VAL A 136 1.68 -1.76 10.02
CA VAL A 136 1.96 -0.58 10.85
C VAL A 136 1.89 -0.93 12.34
N GLY A 137 0.92 -1.74 12.77
CA GLY A 137 0.81 -2.21 14.15
C GLY A 137 2.02 -3.04 14.58
N LEU A 138 2.44 -4.00 13.74
CA LEU A 138 3.66 -4.80 14.00
C LEU A 138 4.92 -3.93 14.08
N TYR A 139 5.01 -2.91 13.22
CA TYR A 139 6.09 -1.92 13.30
C TYR A 139 6.08 -1.13 14.61
N LEU A 140 4.91 -0.69 15.08
CA LEU A 140 4.81 0.02 16.36
C LEU A 140 5.19 -0.86 17.55
N VAL A 141 4.80 -2.15 17.54
CA VAL A 141 5.21 -3.13 18.57
C VAL A 141 6.73 -3.26 18.63
N LEU A 142 7.38 -3.33 17.46
CA LEU A 142 8.84 -3.35 17.35
C LEU A 142 9.46 -2.02 17.80
N TYR A 143 8.87 -0.89 17.42
CA TYR A 143 9.38 0.46 17.72
C TYR A 143 9.33 0.79 19.22
N PHE A 144 8.28 0.37 19.92
CA PHE A 144 8.16 0.52 21.38
C PHE A 144 8.91 -0.54 22.18
N ASP A 145 9.69 -1.39 21.51
CA ASP A 145 10.49 -2.47 22.10
C ASP A 145 9.68 -3.45 22.98
N ILE A 146 8.40 -3.67 22.63
CA ILE A 146 7.52 -4.59 23.35
C ILE A 146 7.93 -6.04 23.04
N TYR A 147 8.29 -6.32 21.78
CA TYR A 147 8.78 -7.63 21.34
C TYR A 147 9.75 -7.47 20.18
N ARG A 148 11.00 -7.90 20.36
CA ARG A 148 12.07 -7.81 19.36
C ARG A 148 12.53 -9.20 18.94
N HIS A 149 12.28 -9.54 17.67
CA HIS A 149 12.73 -10.78 17.06
C HIS A 149 12.87 -10.57 15.55
N ALA A 150 13.92 -11.12 14.93
CA ALA A 150 14.15 -10.96 13.49
C ALA A 150 12.99 -11.47 12.62
N ALA A 151 12.27 -12.49 13.09
CA ALA A 151 11.03 -12.96 12.45
C ALA A 151 9.94 -11.89 12.38
N LEU A 152 9.81 -11.04 13.42
CA LEU A 152 8.84 -9.95 13.45
C LEU A 152 9.21 -8.86 12.43
N GLU A 153 10.50 -8.49 12.36
CA GLU A 153 11.02 -7.55 11.35
C GLU A 153 10.68 -8.01 9.93
N LYS A 154 10.95 -9.29 9.62
CA LYS A 154 10.62 -9.90 8.32
C LYS A 154 9.10 -9.98 8.09
N ALA A 155 8.31 -10.23 9.14
CA ALA A 155 6.86 -10.31 9.05
C ALA A 155 6.23 -8.97 8.63
N ILE A 156 6.75 -7.83 9.11
CA ILE A 156 6.26 -6.48 8.72
C ILE A 156 6.28 -6.32 7.19
N TYR A 157 7.41 -6.65 6.56
CA TYR A 157 7.54 -6.56 5.11
C TYR A 157 6.66 -7.57 4.37
N THR A 158 6.58 -8.80 4.88
CA THR A 158 5.78 -9.87 4.27
C THR A 158 4.29 -9.54 4.28
N VAL A 159 3.76 -9.07 5.42
CA VAL A 159 2.34 -8.67 5.55
C VAL A 159 2.01 -7.51 4.61
N ASN A 160 2.89 -6.53 4.51
CA ASN A 160 2.70 -5.36 3.63
C ASN A 160 2.80 -5.69 2.13
N ALA A 161 3.36 -6.85 1.76
CA ALA A 161 3.41 -7.33 0.38
C ALA A 161 2.14 -8.11 -0.04
N LEU A 162 1.34 -8.61 0.92
CA LEU A 162 0.11 -9.36 0.61
C LEU A 162 -0.93 -8.54 -0.18
N PRO A 163 -1.19 -7.26 0.13
CA PRO A 163 -2.15 -6.44 -0.62
C PRO A 163 -1.84 -6.35 -2.11
N THR A 164 -0.59 -6.14 -2.48
CA THR A 164 -0.19 -6.03 -3.89
C THR A 164 -0.32 -7.36 -4.61
N ALA A 165 0.06 -8.47 -3.96
CA ALA A 165 -0.14 -9.81 -4.49
C ALA A 165 -1.63 -10.11 -4.73
N VAL A 166 -2.48 -9.90 -3.72
CA VAL A 166 -3.93 -10.16 -3.83
C VAL A 166 -4.58 -9.26 -4.87
N ALA A 167 -4.18 -7.99 -4.98
CA ALA A 167 -4.67 -7.09 -6.02
C ALA A 167 -4.34 -7.58 -7.43
N ALA A 168 -3.11 -8.08 -7.64
CA ALA A 168 -2.69 -8.66 -8.92
C ALA A 168 -3.52 -9.91 -9.25
N PHE A 169 -3.69 -10.83 -8.28
CA PHE A 169 -4.53 -12.01 -8.45
C PHE A 169 -5.98 -11.67 -8.78
N CYS A 170 -6.57 -10.68 -8.09
CA CYS A 170 -7.92 -10.22 -8.35
C CYS A 170 -8.06 -9.65 -9.77
N THR A 171 -7.07 -8.89 -10.23
CA THR A 171 -7.09 -8.33 -11.58
C THR A 171 -7.09 -9.43 -12.63
N ILE A 172 -6.20 -10.42 -12.50
CA ILE A 172 -6.13 -11.57 -13.43
C ILE A 172 -7.43 -12.37 -13.42
N TYR A 173 -8.04 -12.61 -12.25
CA TYR A 173 -9.25 -13.42 -12.14
C TYR A 173 -10.52 -12.73 -12.66
N TYR A 174 -10.68 -11.42 -12.40
CA TYR A 174 -11.93 -10.69 -12.71
C TYR A 174 -11.93 -9.95 -14.05
N VAL A 175 -10.77 -9.72 -14.67
CA VAL A 175 -10.66 -8.95 -15.93
C VAL A 175 -10.65 -9.90 -17.13
N GLU A 176 -11.77 -9.91 -17.86
CA GLU A 176 -12.09 -10.84 -18.94
C GLU A 176 -11.04 -11.02 -20.07
N PRO A 177 -10.28 -10.00 -20.53
CA PRO A 177 -9.21 -10.22 -21.52
C PRO A 177 -8.01 -11.05 -21.01
N TYR A 178 -7.86 -11.25 -19.69
CA TYR A 178 -6.80 -12.13 -19.13
C TYR A 178 -7.28 -13.56 -18.87
N ARG A 179 -8.59 -13.83 -19.00
CA ARG A 179 -9.19 -15.16 -18.79
C ARG A 179 -9.31 -15.97 -20.09
N ARG A 180 -8.98 -15.38 -21.24
CA ARG A 180 -9.01 -16.03 -22.56
C ARG A 180 -7.60 -16.19 -23.11
#